data_AF-A0A6A6GE84-F1
#
_entry.id   AF-A0A6A6GE84-F1
#
_cell.length_a   1.000
_cell.length_b   1.000
_cell.length_c   1.000
_cell.angle_alpha   90.00
_cell.angle_beta   90.00
_cell.angle_gamma   90.00
#
_symmetry.space_group_name_H-M   'P 1'
#
loop_
_entity.id
_entity.type
_entity.pdbx_description
1 polymer ?
#
loop_
_entity_poly.entity_id
_entity_poly.type
_entity_poly.pdbx_seq_one_letter_code
_entity_poly.pdbx_strand_id
1 'polypeptide(L)'
;MKRGEARLFTLDMDEVDFEFSSAPYPSTSELLTKLRKNPTRYLQRAFNFTSDHLYDHNVGTEALPTTKEEKNLFVTEHILELQTVQNFINFATTGKVADKDLTITSTQTLIPKKYFVDNWTKSVLPPDLSVAKRLRKGRLYSAIPNQRVFEVFGSNPNIGHFVLCGSQLNGAKAKMWDLIQPVAMGSYLDEVKDSANPKKYVEGDRTKADPESRLHLSKWMSQLRLITGVSAYMNHVEVKKRLWLTINDVRAQMKYIDEKGPSKTGSLLSLWDEYIEKFFDRIDEHMKIVMSTRLVHARTVFEAAQRNFEDDRKKKTTVCNTGQKRPIDNAHNDLPQYIAFGLEGIKRYEAAALKMKMPREKDLSLDTSVAIDLAAAIKAIDLVGSTPAPEIKFDGLGRAPNVGDFVAAPMGLKTGADVAGNAGGNIAGLAAALAKGGALAAPA
;
A
#
# COMPACT_ATOMS: atom_id res chain seq x y z
N MET A 1 -20.80 -2.32 -8.21
CA MET A 1 -21.46 -2.98 -7.05
C MET A 1 -21.75 -1.92 -6.00
N LYS A 2 -22.97 -1.85 -5.45
CA LYS A 2 -23.32 -0.85 -4.42
C LYS A 2 -22.67 -1.24 -3.09
N ARG A 3 -22.00 -0.30 -2.43
CA ARG A 3 -21.44 -0.53 -1.08
C ARG A 3 -22.59 -0.79 -0.10
N GLY A 4 -22.45 -1.83 0.71
CA GLY A 4 -23.40 -2.22 1.76
C GLY A 4 -24.24 -3.47 1.46
N GLU A 5 -24.21 -3.95 0.22
CA GLU A 5 -24.81 -5.22 -0.17
C GLU A 5 -23.84 -6.39 0.09
N ALA A 6 -24.40 -7.60 0.22
CA ALA A 6 -23.61 -8.83 0.24
C ALA A 6 -22.79 -8.94 -1.06
N ARG A 7 -21.49 -9.20 -0.95
CA ARG A 7 -20.61 -9.42 -2.11
C ARG A 7 -20.64 -10.89 -2.47
N LEU A 8 -20.98 -11.20 -3.72
CA LEU A 8 -20.86 -12.53 -4.29
C LEU A 8 -19.40 -12.81 -4.66
N PHE A 9 -18.93 -14.00 -4.31
CA PHE A 9 -17.64 -14.55 -4.71
C PHE A 9 -17.88 -15.85 -5.46
N THR A 10 -17.16 -16.02 -6.55
CA THR A 10 -17.19 -17.23 -7.38
C THR A 10 -15.79 -17.80 -7.43
N LEU A 11 -15.65 -19.09 -7.13
CA LEU A 11 -14.41 -19.84 -7.24
C LEU A 11 -14.59 -20.93 -8.29
N ASP A 12 -13.67 -20.94 -9.25
CA ASP A 12 -13.55 -22.05 -10.20
C ASP A 12 -12.92 -23.26 -9.46
N MET A 13 -13.72 -24.31 -9.29
CA MET A 13 -13.30 -25.57 -8.66
C MET A 13 -13.22 -26.71 -9.70
N ASP A 14 -12.70 -26.41 -10.89
CA ASP A 14 -12.55 -27.25 -12.09
C ASP A 14 -13.88 -27.69 -12.71
N GLU A 15 -14.73 -28.38 -11.94
CA GLU A 15 -15.96 -29.03 -12.43
C GLU A 15 -17.23 -28.33 -11.94
N VAL A 16 -17.11 -27.41 -10.98
CA VAL A 16 -18.24 -26.72 -10.35
C VAL A 16 -17.85 -25.29 -10.03
N ASP A 17 -18.66 -24.32 -10.47
CA ASP A 17 -18.60 -22.95 -9.96
C ASP A 17 -19.09 -22.95 -8.52
N PHE A 18 -18.17 -22.69 -7.59
CA PHE A 18 -18.50 -22.60 -6.18
C PHE A 18 -18.76 -21.14 -5.80
N GLU A 19 -20.02 -20.84 -5.50
CA GLU A 19 -20.45 -19.50 -5.12
C GLU A 19 -20.75 -19.37 -3.62
N PHE A 20 -20.36 -18.23 -3.06
CA PHE A 20 -20.70 -17.86 -1.70
C PHE A 20 -20.72 -16.33 -1.55
N SER A 21 -21.40 -15.83 -0.52
CA SER A 21 -21.55 -14.39 -0.33
C SER A 21 -21.07 -13.92 1.03
N SER A 22 -20.60 -12.67 1.10
CA SER A 22 -20.34 -12.00 2.38
C SER A 22 -21.64 -11.62 3.09
N ALA A 23 -21.54 -11.36 4.39
CA ALA A 23 -22.58 -10.61 5.08
C ALA A 23 -22.66 -9.16 4.53
N PRO A 24 -23.84 -8.51 4.60
CA PRO A 24 -23.94 -7.08 4.32
C PRO A 24 -23.20 -6.28 5.39
N TYR A 25 -22.52 -5.21 4.95
CA TYR A 25 -21.72 -4.33 5.79
C TYR A 25 -22.32 -2.93 5.82
N PRO A 26 -22.05 -2.11 6.85
CA PRO A 26 -22.59 -0.77 6.92
C PRO A 26 -22.05 0.11 5.78
N SER A 27 -22.94 0.83 5.10
CA SER A 27 -22.55 1.97 4.29
C SER A 27 -21.80 3.03 5.13
N THR A 28 -21.07 3.94 4.49
CA THR A 28 -20.35 5.03 5.17
C THR A 28 -21.28 5.82 6.09
N SER A 29 -22.51 6.11 5.64
CA SER A 29 -23.52 6.84 6.42
C SER A 29 -24.00 6.06 7.64
N GLU A 30 -24.23 4.76 7.51
CA GLU A 30 -24.64 3.90 8.61
C GLU A 30 -23.53 3.75 9.65
N LEU A 31 -22.27 3.56 9.19
CA LEU A 31 -21.11 3.49 10.07
C LEU A 31 -20.98 4.79 10.86
N LEU A 32 -20.94 5.94 10.18
CA LEU A 32 -20.88 7.26 10.82
C LEU A 32 -21.96 7.47 11.88
N THR A 33 -23.20 7.10 11.56
CA THR A 33 -24.33 7.21 12.48
C THR A 33 -24.09 6.37 13.74
N LYS A 34 -23.60 5.14 13.57
CA LYS A 34 -23.35 4.22 14.69
C LYS A 34 -22.14 4.61 15.53
N LEU A 35 -21.07 5.09 14.89
CA LEU A 35 -19.90 5.65 15.57
C LEU A 35 -20.36 6.78 16.50
N ARG A 36 -21.03 7.81 15.95
CA ARG A 36 -21.49 8.98 16.72
C ARG A 36 -22.43 8.63 17.88
N LYS A 37 -23.32 7.67 17.69
CA LYS A 37 -24.28 7.25 18.71
C LYS A 37 -23.62 6.50 19.89
N ASN A 38 -22.42 5.95 19.73
CA ASN A 38 -21.78 5.12 20.75
C ASN A 38 -20.28 5.43 20.88
N PRO A 39 -19.91 6.65 21.30
CA PRO A 39 -18.52 7.11 21.31
C PRO A 39 -17.61 6.33 22.27
N THR A 40 -18.17 5.79 23.35
CA THR A 40 -17.42 4.97 24.32
C THR A 40 -17.13 3.55 23.81
N ARG A 41 -17.83 3.11 22.75
CA ARG A 41 -17.73 1.74 22.23
C ARG A 41 -16.92 1.64 20.95
N TYR A 42 -16.89 2.69 20.13
CA TYR A 42 -16.27 2.66 18.81
C TYR A 42 -15.32 3.82 18.60
N LEU A 43 -14.31 3.61 17.75
CA LEU A 43 -13.33 4.61 17.38
C LEU A 43 -14.02 5.80 16.68
N GLN A 44 -13.96 6.98 17.30
CA GLN A 44 -14.56 8.22 16.77
C GLN A 44 -13.58 8.98 15.86
N ARG A 45 -12.91 8.26 14.96
CA ARG A 45 -11.90 8.82 14.07
C ARG A 45 -12.01 8.24 12.67
N ALA A 46 -11.58 9.02 11.69
CA ALA A 46 -11.30 8.55 10.34
C ALA A 46 -9.79 8.48 10.13
N PHE A 47 -9.34 7.65 9.20
CA PHE A 47 -7.94 7.49 8.82
C PHE A 47 -7.66 8.12 7.47
N ASN A 48 -6.61 8.92 7.41
CA ASN A 48 -6.14 9.56 6.19
C ASN A 48 -4.69 10.05 6.39
N PHE A 49 -4.11 10.60 5.34
CA PHE A 49 -2.81 11.27 5.43
C PHE A 49 -2.83 12.41 6.44
N THR A 50 -1.75 12.55 7.22
CA THR A 50 -1.61 13.60 8.26
C THR A 50 -1.26 14.98 7.70
N SER A 51 -0.83 15.03 6.45
CA SER A 51 -0.40 16.23 5.75
C SER A 51 -0.84 16.15 4.30
N ASP A 52 -0.68 17.22 3.54
CA ASP A 52 -0.72 17.24 2.08
C ASP A 52 0.69 17.21 1.47
N HIS A 53 1.77 17.32 2.25
CA HIS A 53 3.14 17.33 1.72
C HIS A 53 3.49 16.04 0.95
N LEU A 54 4.11 16.21 -0.21
CA LEU A 54 4.45 15.08 -1.11
C LEU A 54 5.47 14.11 -0.54
N TYR A 55 6.21 14.47 0.52
CA TYR A 55 7.13 13.56 1.20
C TYR A 55 6.50 12.88 2.42
N ASP A 56 5.44 13.46 2.97
CA ASP A 56 4.78 12.93 4.14
C ASP A 56 3.76 11.86 3.74
N HIS A 57 4.15 10.61 3.89
CA HIS A 57 3.29 9.45 3.66
C HIS A 57 2.72 8.88 4.96
N ASN A 58 2.84 9.61 6.08
CA ASN A 58 2.25 9.19 7.33
C ASN A 58 0.73 9.21 7.23
N VAL A 59 0.12 8.20 7.83
CA VAL A 59 -1.33 8.07 7.95
C VAL A 59 -1.66 8.14 9.43
N GLY A 60 -2.61 9.01 9.78
CA GLY A 60 -3.02 9.27 11.15
C GLY A 60 -4.53 9.24 11.29
N THR A 61 -5.00 9.77 12.42
CA THR A 61 -6.42 9.88 12.71
C THR A 61 -6.89 11.33 12.64
N GLU A 62 -8.06 11.53 12.06
CA GLU A 62 -8.75 12.82 12.01
C GLU A 62 -10.18 12.72 12.55
N ALA A 63 -10.83 13.87 12.73
CA ALA A 63 -12.21 13.92 13.19
C ALA A 63 -13.16 13.24 12.18
N LEU A 64 -14.29 12.73 12.66
CA LEU A 64 -15.30 12.13 11.78
C LEU A 64 -15.91 13.20 10.84
N PRO A 65 -16.07 12.91 9.54
CA PRO A 65 -16.57 13.86 8.54
C PRO A 65 -17.99 14.33 8.86
N THR A 66 -18.19 15.63 9.00
CA THR A 66 -19.44 16.29 9.40
C THR A 66 -20.28 16.71 8.20
N THR A 67 -19.64 17.27 7.17
CA THR A 67 -20.30 17.77 5.94
C THR A 67 -20.51 16.65 4.92
N LYS A 68 -21.28 16.93 3.85
CA LYS A 68 -21.50 15.95 2.77
C LYS A 68 -20.22 15.76 1.95
N GLU A 69 -19.52 16.86 1.72
CA GLU A 69 -18.28 16.94 0.94
C GLU A 69 -17.19 16.13 1.63
N GLU A 70 -17.01 16.32 2.94
CA GLU A 70 -16.09 15.52 3.76
C GLU A 70 -16.47 14.04 3.71
N LYS A 71 -17.75 13.70 3.85
CA LYS A 71 -18.21 12.29 3.83
C LYS A 71 -17.86 11.59 2.52
N ASN A 72 -17.87 12.31 1.39
CA ASN A 72 -17.53 11.74 0.08
C ASN A 72 -16.04 11.39 -0.04
N LEU A 73 -15.17 11.96 0.81
CA LEU A 73 -13.75 11.64 0.84
C LEU A 73 -13.45 10.31 1.55
N PHE A 74 -14.37 9.84 2.40
CA PHE A 74 -14.19 8.63 3.21
C PHE A 74 -15.08 7.49 2.79
N VAL A 75 -14.62 6.30 3.09
CA VAL A 75 -15.36 5.08 2.89
C VAL A 75 -15.32 4.20 4.12
N THR A 76 -16.37 3.40 4.33
CA THR A 76 -16.31 2.23 5.21
C THR A 76 -15.22 1.30 4.69
N GLU A 77 -14.26 0.99 5.54
CA GLU A 77 -13.13 0.12 5.24
C GLU A 77 -13.18 -1.16 6.10
N HIS A 78 -12.82 -2.27 5.45
CA HIS A 78 -12.52 -3.53 6.12
C HIS A 78 -11.01 -3.68 6.20
N ILE A 79 -10.44 -3.67 7.41
CA ILE A 79 -8.99 -3.73 7.60
C ILE A 79 -8.41 -5.02 6.99
N LEU A 80 -9.09 -6.14 7.20
CA LEU A 80 -8.85 -7.39 6.47
C LEU A 80 -9.82 -7.46 5.28
N GLU A 81 -9.32 -7.39 4.05
CA GLU A 81 -10.17 -7.33 2.86
C GLU A 81 -11.00 -8.61 2.67
N LEU A 82 -12.25 -8.49 2.21
CA LEU A 82 -13.19 -9.63 2.13
C LEU A 82 -12.71 -10.75 1.19
N GLN A 83 -12.01 -10.42 0.10
CA GLN A 83 -11.44 -11.41 -0.81
C GLN A 83 -10.39 -12.32 -0.15
N THR A 84 -9.91 -11.97 1.04
CA THR A 84 -9.03 -12.84 1.84
C THR A 84 -9.65 -14.22 2.05
N VAL A 85 -10.97 -14.32 2.23
CA VAL A 85 -11.66 -15.61 2.40
C VAL A 85 -11.62 -16.42 1.11
N GLN A 86 -11.90 -15.78 -0.03
CA GLN A 86 -11.84 -16.42 -1.35
C GLN A 86 -10.43 -16.94 -1.65
N ASN A 87 -9.42 -16.08 -1.45
CA ASN A 87 -8.01 -16.42 -1.65
C ASN A 87 -7.56 -17.53 -0.70
N PHE A 88 -8.03 -17.53 0.54
CA PHE A 88 -7.76 -18.59 1.51
C PHE A 88 -8.38 -19.93 1.06
N ILE A 89 -9.63 -19.96 0.61
CA ILE A 89 -10.26 -21.20 0.13
C ILE A 89 -9.46 -21.76 -1.06
N ASN A 90 -9.07 -20.90 -2.00
CA ASN A 90 -8.22 -21.31 -3.11
C ASN A 90 -6.86 -21.86 -2.64
N PHE A 91 -6.25 -21.22 -1.65
CA PHE A 91 -5.01 -21.69 -1.03
C PHE A 91 -5.18 -23.03 -0.33
N ALA A 92 -6.26 -23.21 0.42
CA ALA A 92 -6.54 -24.44 1.17
C ALA A 92 -6.78 -25.65 0.25
N THR A 93 -7.28 -25.44 -0.96
CA THR A 93 -7.57 -26.50 -1.93
C THR A 93 -6.43 -26.78 -2.89
N THR A 94 -5.69 -25.76 -3.30
CA THR A 94 -4.62 -25.89 -4.33
C THR A 94 -3.21 -25.77 -3.78
N GLY A 95 -3.08 -25.32 -2.53
CA GLY A 95 -1.81 -24.91 -1.94
C GLY A 95 -1.30 -23.59 -2.50
N LYS A 96 -2.05 -22.89 -3.36
CA LYS A 96 -1.63 -21.69 -4.11
C LYS A 96 -2.58 -20.51 -3.91
N VAL A 97 -2.03 -19.31 -3.86
CA VAL A 97 -2.80 -18.06 -3.98
C VAL A 97 -2.76 -17.63 -5.45
N ALA A 98 -3.89 -17.17 -5.98
CA ALA A 98 -4.02 -16.82 -7.38
C ALA A 98 -3.26 -15.53 -7.69
N ASP A 99 -2.01 -15.67 -8.12
CA ASP A 99 -1.37 -14.72 -9.03
C ASP A 99 -0.44 -15.51 -9.97
N LYS A 100 -0.43 -15.11 -11.24
CA LYS A 100 0.10 -15.88 -12.37
C LYS A 100 1.61 -16.10 -12.33
N ASP A 101 2.33 -15.29 -11.54
CA ASP A 101 3.79 -15.29 -11.50
C ASP A 101 4.39 -15.52 -10.10
N LEU A 102 3.59 -15.48 -9.02
CA LEU A 102 4.05 -15.61 -7.65
C LEU A 102 3.30 -16.71 -6.92
N THR A 103 3.85 -17.93 -6.95
CA THR A 103 3.23 -19.07 -6.27
C THR A 103 3.60 -19.08 -4.78
N ILE A 104 2.58 -19.03 -3.91
CA ILE A 104 2.71 -19.52 -2.54
C ILE A 104 2.50 -21.04 -2.60
N THR A 105 3.30 -21.82 -1.89
CA THR A 105 3.10 -23.27 -1.77
C THR A 105 2.84 -23.63 -0.32
N SER A 106 1.74 -24.34 -0.04
CA SER A 106 1.46 -24.85 1.30
C SER A 106 2.38 -26.02 1.66
N THR A 107 2.73 -26.11 2.95
CA THR A 107 3.45 -27.24 3.56
C THR A 107 2.50 -28.17 4.32
N GLN A 108 1.23 -27.79 4.42
CA GLN A 108 0.19 -28.49 5.15
C GLN A 108 -0.58 -29.44 4.23
N THR A 109 -1.31 -30.39 4.83
CA THR A 109 -2.26 -31.22 4.10
C THR A 109 -3.42 -30.37 3.59
N LEU A 110 -3.63 -30.38 2.28
CA LEU A 110 -4.71 -29.63 1.62
C LEU A 110 -6.09 -30.23 1.89
N ILE A 111 -7.11 -29.38 1.78
CA ILE A 111 -8.52 -29.74 1.93
C ILE A 111 -9.13 -30.01 0.55
N PRO A 112 -9.80 -31.15 0.32
CA PRO A 112 -10.41 -31.46 -0.97
C PRO A 112 -11.43 -30.40 -1.37
N LYS A 113 -11.44 -29.97 -2.64
CA LYS A 113 -12.42 -29.01 -3.19
C LYS A 113 -13.86 -29.39 -2.84
N LYS A 114 -14.18 -30.69 -2.94
CA LYS A 114 -15.48 -31.28 -2.57
C LYS A 114 -15.94 -30.91 -1.16
N TYR A 115 -15.04 -30.77 -0.19
CA TYR A 115 -15.40 -30.34 1.16
C TYR A 115 -16.05 -28.95 1.16
N PHE A 116 -15.51 -27.99 0.42
CA PHE A 116 -16.06 -26.63 0.38
C PHE A 116 -17.40 -26.60 -0.34
N VAL A 117 -17.49 -27.26 -1.50
CA VAL A 117 -18.74 -27.40 -2.28
C VAL A 117 -19.85 -28.02 -1.44
N ASP A 118 -19.54 -29.08 -0.69
CA ASP A 118 -20.56 -29.83 0.02
C ASP A 118 -20.96 -29.21 1.37
N ASN A 119 -20.09 -28.40 1.99
CA ASN A 119 -20.27 -28.04 3.39
C ASN A 119 -20.18 -26.53 3.69
N TRP A 120 -19.43 -25.73 2.92
CA TRP A 120 -19.09 -24.36 3.31
C TRP A 120 -20.31 -23.42 3.39
N THR A 121 -21.26 -23.62 2.48
CA THR A 121 -22.50 -22.83 2.38
C THR A 121 -23.72 -23.55 2.96
N LYS A 122 -23.54 -24.77 3.50
CA LYS A 122 -24.64 -25.58 4.04
C LYS A 122 -24.66 -25.53 5.57
N SER A 123 -25.84 -25.77 6.15
CA SER A 123 -26.06 -25.80 7.59
C SER A 123 -25.53 -27.11 8.20
N VAL A 124 -24.21 -27.21 8.39
CA VAL A 124 -23.51 -28.43 8.82
C VAL A 124 -22.91 -28.34 10.22
N LEU A 125 -23.01 -27.18 10.87
CA LEU A 125 -22.48 -26.97 12.22
C LEU A 125 -23.60 -27.03 13.26
N PRO A 126 -23.31 -27.49 14.49
CA PRO A 126 -24.27 -27.36 15.57
C PRO A 126 -24.48 -25.88 15.93
N PRO A 127 -25.72 -25.48 16.29
CA PRO A 127 -25.98 -24.15 16.83
C PRO A 127 -25.37 -24.06 18.23
N ASP A 128 -24.21 -23.42 18.36
CA ASP A 128 -23.51 -23.26 19.63
C ASP A 128 -23.36 -21.79 20.02
N LEU A 129 -23.73 -21.50 21.27
CA LEU A 129 -23.59 -20.20 21.94
C LEU A 129 -22.21 -20.01 22.60
N SER A 130 -21.40 -21.05 22.76
CA SER A 130 -20.15 -21.01 23.53
C SER A 130 -19.09 -20.09 22.89
N VAL A 131 -19.04 -20.09 21.56
CA VAL A 131 -18.20 -19.17 20.76
C VAL A 131 -18.74 -17.74 20.85
N ALA A 132 -20.01 -17.53 21.26
CA ALA A 132 -20.72 -16.24 21.26
C ALA A 132 -20.39 -15.35 22.46
N LYS A 133 -19.31 -15.66 23.19
CA LYS A 133 -18.88 -14.80 24.28
C LYS A 133 -18.22 -13.50 23.79
N ARG A 134 -17.67 -13.46 22.56
CA ARG A 134 -17.05 -12.24 21.98
C ARG A 134 -17.96 -11.44 21.06
N LEU A 135 -18.85 -12.07 20.30
CA LEU A 135 -19.92 -11.36 19.59
C LEU A 135 -21.10 -11.16 20.54
N ARG A 136 -21.67 -9.95 20.58
CA ARG A 136 -22.82 -9.52 21.41
C ARG A 136 -23.58 -10.68 22.12
N LYS A 137 -23.53 -10.71 23.46
CA LYS A 137 -24.29 -11.63 24.32
C LYS A 137 -25.70 -11.87 23.77
N GLY A 138 -26.06 -13.14 23.54
CA GLY A 138 -27.42 -13.57 23.20
C GLY A 138 -27.71 -13.84 21.72
N ARG A 139 -26.72 -13.90 20.84
CA ARG A 139 -26.93 -14.39 19.46
C ARG A 139 -26.37 -15.80 19.26
N LEU A 140 -27.20 -16.65 18.67
CA LEU A 140 -26.75 -17.91 18.05
C LEU A 140 -25.93 -17.54 16.81
N TYR A 141 -24.75 -18.15 16.67
CA TYR A 141 -24.02 -18.09 15.41
C TYR A 141 -24.71 -18.94 14.35
N SER A 142 -24.50 -18.57 13.10
CA SER A 142 -24.95 -19.39 11.98
C SER A 142 -24.41 -20.83 12.07
N ALA A 143 -25.26 -21.79 11.69
CA ALA A 143 -24.86 -23.18 11.46
C ALA A 143 -24.10 -23.36 10.13
N ILE A 144 -23.95 -22.29 9.34
CA ILE A 144 -23.28 -22.28 8.05
C ILE A 144 -21.85 -21.73 8.21
N PRO A 145 -20.80 -22.52 7.90
CA PRO A 145 -19.40 -22.12 8.04
C PRO A 145 -19.06 -20.76 7.42
N ASN A 146 -19.47 -20.54 6.16
CA ASN A 146 -19.24 -19.28 5.45
C ASN A 146 -19.79 -18.06 6.20
N GLN A 147 -21.04 -18.17 6.68
CA GLN A 147 -21.70 -17.07 7.37
C GLN A 147 -20.98 -16.74 8.69
N ARG A 148 -20.51 -17.74 9.43
CA ARG A 148 -19.71 -17.50 10.65
C ARG A 148 -18.43 -16.73 10.38
N VAL A 149 -17.69 -17.11 9.33
CA VAL A 149 -16.46 -16.42 8.94
C VAL A 149 -16.77 -14.97 8.54
N PHE A 150 -17.79 -14.74 7.71
CA PHE A 150 -18.14 -13.37 7.32
C PHE A 150 -18.77 -12.53 8.43
N GLU A 151 -19.43 -13.15 9.42
CA GLU A 151 -19.94 -12.46 10.60
C GLU A 151 -18.81 -11.82 11.42
N VAL A 152 -17.67 -12.51 11.55
CA VAL A 152 -16.49 -12.01 12.26
C VAL A 152 -15.65 -11.03 11.43
N PHE A 153 -15.60 -11.15 10.10
CA PHE A 153 -14.90 -10.21 9.20
C PHE A 153 -15.44 -8.76 9.27
N GLY A 154 -16.66 -8.59 9.77
CA GLY A 154 -17.32 -7.30 9.81
C GLY A 154 -18.73 -7.43 9.29
N SER A 155 -19.65 -7.72 10.20
CA SER A 155 -21.08 -7.60 9.97
C SER A 155 -21.61 -6.36 10.68
N ASN A 156 -22.84 -5.94 10.38
CA ASN A 156 -23.51 -4.85 11.11
C ASN A 156 -23.47 -4.98 12.66
N PRO A 157 -23.59 -6.19 13.25
CA PRO A 157 -23.35 -6.45 14.66
C PRO A 157 -21.89 -6.32 15.12
N ASN A 158 -20.93 -6.57 14.22
CA ASN A 158 -19.50 -6.52 14.49
C ASN A 158 -18.84 -5.23 13.99
N ILE A 159 -19.53 -4.11 14.19
CA ILE A 159 -19.12 -2.82 13.61
C ILE A 159 -17.76 -2.31 14.11
N GLY A 160 -17.29 -2.83 15.25
CA GLY A 160 -15.98 -2.48 15.81
C GLY A 160 -14.79 -2.86 14.93
N HIS A 161 -14.97 -3.70 13.92
CA HIS A 161 -13.90 -4.08 12.99
C HIS A 161 -13.77 -3.13 11.79
N PHE A 162 -14.74 -2.24 11.61
CA PHE A 162 -14.72 -1.24 10.55
C PHE A 162 -14.09 0.05 11.02
N VAL A 163 -13.45 0.73 10.09
CA VAL A 163 -13.02 2.12 10.25
C VAL A 163 -13.46 2.95 9.06
N LEU A 164 -13.39 4.27 9.21
CA LEU A 164 -13.47 5.16 8.07
C LEU A 164 -12.06 5.39 7.55
N CYS A 165 -11.86 5.21 6.26
CA CYS A 165 -10.58 5.43 5.61
C CYS A 165 -10.77 6.33 4.39
N GLY A 166 -9.77 7.17 4.10
CA GLY A 166 -9.72 7.98 2.89
C GLY A 166 -9.91 7.09 1.66
N SER A 167 -10.83 7.46 0.78
CA SER A 167 -11.26 6.66 -0.37
C SER A 167 -10.10 6.25 -1.29
N GLN A 168 -9.15 7.14 -1.53
CA GLN A 168 -7.96 6.88 -2.34
C GLN A 168 -7.04 5.85 -1.66
N LEU A 169 -6.76 6.04 -0.37
CA LEU A 169 -5.92 5.15 0.44
C LEU A 169 -6.52 3.75 0.51
N ASN A 170 -7.82 3.65 0.80
CA ASN A 170 -8.57 2.39 0.77
C ASN A 170 -8.53 1.74 -0.63
N GLY A 171 -8.70 2.52 -1.69
CA GLY A 171 -8.66 2.01 -3.07
C GLY A 171 -7.29 1.43 -3.43
N ALA A 172 -6.21 2.09 -3.05
CA ALA A 172 -4.86 1.57 -3.25
C ALA A 172 -4.57 0.33 -2.40
N LYS A 173 -5.02 0.33 -1.14
CA LYS A 173 -4.93 -0.85 -0.27
C LYS A 173 -5.60 -2.06 -0.93
N ALA A 174 -6.85 -1.92 -1.38
CA ALA A 174 -7.58 -3.01 -2.00
C ALA A 174 -6.85 -3.59 -3.23
N LYS A 175 -6.29 -2.72 -4.08
CA LYS A 175 -5.48 -3.16 -5.24
C LYS A 175 -4.20 -3.89 -4.82
N MET A 176 -3.45 -3.35 -3.86
CA MET A 176 -2.25 -4.00 -3.32
C MET A 176 -2.58 -5.34 -2.66
N TRP A 177 -3.74 -5.44 -2.01
CA TRP A 177 -4.23 -6.68 -1.42
C TRP A 177 -4.49 -7.77 -2.47
N ASP A 178 -4.94 -7.36 -3.65
CA ASP A 178 -5.13 -8.25 -4.80
C ASP A 178 -3.84 -8.47 -5.60
N LEU A 179 -2.68 -7.99 -5.10
CA LEU A 179 -1.39 -8.01 -5.81
C LEU A 179 -1.46 -7.30 -7.17
N ILE A 180 -2.33 -6.29 -7.28
CA ILE A 180 -2.51 -5.45 -8.45
C ILE A 180 -1.88 -4.08 -8.19
N GLN A 181 -1.17 -3.55 -9.20
CA GLN A 181 -0.59 -2.22 -9.10
C GLN A 181 -1.68 -1.14 -8.91
N PRO A 182 -1.54 -0.23 -7.92
CA PRO A 182 -2.58 0.74 -7.62
C PRO A 182 -2.79 1.76 -8.75
N VAL A 183 -1.74 2.02 -9.53
CA VAL A 183 -1.72 2.93 -10.67
C VAL A 183 -1.08 2.27 -11.88
N ALA A 184 -1.60 2.56 -13.07
CA ALA A 184 -1.06 2.03 -14.32
C ALA A 184 0.35 2.56 -14.59
N MET A 185 1.27 1.67 -14.98
CA MET A 185 2.67 2.03 -15.23
C MET A 185 2.83 3.08 -16.34
N GLY A 186 2.02 3.01 -17.40
CA GLY A 186 2.06 3.98 -18.49
C GLY A 186 1.82 5.43 -18.02
N SER A 187 0.72 5.66 -17.29
CA SER A 187 0.39 6.99 -16.73
C SER A 187 1.51 7.52 -15.84
N TYR A 188 2.07 6.66 -14.98
CA TYR A 188 3.19 7.03 -14.13
C TYR A 188 4.43 7.46 -14.94
N LEU A 189 4.80 6.70 -15.96
CA LEU A 189 5.99 7.00 -16.77
C LEU A 189 5.82 8.34 -17.52
N ASP A 190 4.63 8.63 -18.03
CA ASP A 190 4.34 9.88 -18.72
C ASP A 190 4.38 11.07 -17.75
N GLU A 191 3.81 10.93 -16.56
CA GLU A 191 3.85 11.96 -15.52
C GLU A 191 5.28 12.26 -15.03
N VAL A 192 6.12 11.23 -14.90
CA VAL A 192 7.54 11.38 -14.55
C VAL A 192 8.30 12.12 -15.66
N LYS A 193 8.10 11.75 -16.92
CA LYS A 193 8.75 12.42 -18.07
C LYS A 193 8.31 13.87 -18.19
N ASP A 194 7.01 14.14 -18.07
CA ASP A 194 6.48 15.50 -18.08
C ASP A 194 7.08 16.34 -16.95
N SER A 195 7.22 15.76 -15.75
CA SER A 195 7.81 16.45 -14.60
C SER A 195 9.30 16.75 -14.76
N ALA A 196 10.03 15.97 -15.54
CA ALA A 196 11.45 16.23 -15.77
C ALA A 196 11.71 17.15 -16.99
N ASN A 197 10.68 17.48 -17.77
CA ASN A 197 10.83 18.24 -19.01
C ASN A 197 10.92 19.74 -18.76
N PRO A 198 12.07 20.41 -19.03
CA PRO A 198 12.24 21.85 -18.78
C PRO A 198 11.26 22.73 -19.57
N LYS A 199 10.70 22.25 -20.69
CA LYS A 199 9.71 22.99 -21.50
C LYS A 199 8.34 23.14 -20.83
N LYS A 200 8.09 22.40 -19.75
CA LYS A 200 6.85 22.47 -18.93
C LYS A 200 6.93 23.54 -17.84
N TYR A 201 8.03 24.27 -17.78
CA TYR A 201 8.33 25.25 -16.75
C TYR A 201 8.52 26.62 -17.40
N VAL A 202 7.93 27.66 -16.81
CA VAL A 202 8.01 29.04 -17.33
C VAL A 202 9.48 29.47 -17.43
N GLU A 203 9.91 29.89 -18.61
CA GLU A 203 11.33 30.15 -18.94
C GLU A 203 12.01 31.21 -18.06
N GLY A 204 11.23 32.07 -17.39
CA GLY A 204 11.72 33.26 -16.69
C GLY A 204 12.13 33.07 -15.23
N ASP A 205 11.75 31.99 -14.55
CA ASP A 205 12.03 31.85 -13.11
C ASP A 205 12.35 30.41 -12.71
N ARG A 206 13.48 29.89 -13.22
CA ARG A 206 14.01 28.55 -12.90
C ARG A 206 14.37 28.37 -11.41
N THR A 207 14.34 29.45 -10.63
CA THR A 207 14.66 29.50 -9.21
C THR A 207 13.43 29.62 -8.32
N LYS A 208 12.20 29.62 -8.87
CA LYS A 208 10.98 29.56 -8.07
C LYS A 208 10.13 28.35 -8.45
N ALA A 209 9.54 27.73 -7.42
CA ALA A 209 8.55 26.67 -7.56
C ALA A 209 7.25 27.27 -8.10
N ASP A 210 7.21 27.51 -9.40
CA ASP A 210 6.02 27.94 -10.13
C ASP A 210 4.85 26.96 -9.85
N PRO A 211 3.59 27.42 -9.73
CA PRO A 211 2.44 26.55 -9.49
C PRO A 211 2.31 25.36 -10.45
N GLU A 212 2.71 25.49 -11.71
CA GLU A 212 2.72 24.37 -12.68
C GLU A 212 3.76 23.31 -12.31
N SER A 213 4.92 23.74 -11.78
CA SER A 213 5.96 22.84 -11.24
C SER A 213 5.42 21.94 -10.16
N ARG A 214 4.60 22.52 -9.27
CA ARG A 214 3.97 21.79 -8.16
C ARG A 214 2.99 20.77 -8.68
N LEU A 215 2.19 21.16 -9.67
CA LEU A 215 1.23 20.26 -10.29
C LEU A 215 1.92 19.06 -10.94
N HIS A 216 2.98 19.27 -11.73
CA HIS A 216 3.67 18.17 -12.41
C HIS A 216 4.32 17.18 -11.42
N LEU A 217 5.13 17.67 -10.48
CA LEU A 217 5.74 16.84 -9.45
C LEU A 217 4.69 16.11 -8.61
N SER A 218 3.58 16.78 -8.27
CA SER A 218 2.54 16.17 -7.44
C SER A 218 1.90 14.94 -8.08
N LYS A 219 1.78 14.87 -9.41
CA LYS A 219 1.08 13.78 -10.11
C LYS A 219 1.73 12.42 -9.84
N TRP A 220 3.01 12.26 -10.20
CA TRP A 220 3.71 10.98 -10.03
C TRP A 220 4.07 10.72 -8.56
N MET A 221 4.43 11.75 -7.80
CA MET A 221 4.82 11.59 -6.40
C MET A 221 3.64 11.19 -5.51
N SER A 222 2.43 11.70 -5.78
CA SER A 222 1.23 11.28 -5.04
C SER A 222 0.93 9.79 -5.23
N GLN A 223 1.37 9.19 -6.34
CA GLN A 223 1.27 7.74 -6.51
C GLN A 223 2.23 6.98 -5.59
N LEU A 224 3.48 7.42 -5.49
CA LEU A 224 4.47 6.86 -4.55
C LEU A 224 4.02 7.02 -3.10
N ARG A 225 3.49 8.20 -2.79
CA ARG A 225 2.87 8.52 -1.51
C ARG A 225 1.73 7.58 -1.16
N LEU A 226 0.90 7.26 -2.15
CA LEU A 226 -0.23 6.37 -1.95
C LEU A 226 0.22 4.94 -1.64
N ILE A 227 1.23 4.43 -2.35
CA ILE A 227 1.82 3.10 -2.12
C ILE A 227 2.42 3.02 -0.71
N THR A 228 3.26 3.99 -0.34
CA THR A 228 3.87 4.06 1.00
C THR A 228 2.86 4.30 2.11
N GLY A 229 1.84 5.10 1.84
CA GLY A 229 0.72 5.36 2.72
C GLY A 229 -0.07 4.09 3.08
N VAL A 230 -0.24 3.14 2.15
CA VAL A 230 -0.87 1.84 2.46
C VAL A 230 -0.07 1.10 3.54
N SER A 231 1.26 1.02 3.40
CA SER A 231 2.10 0.39 4.42
C SER A 231 2.04 1.15 5.75
N ALA A 232 2.06 2.49 5.74
CA ALA A 232 1.94 3.31 6.95
C ALA A 232 0.59 3.08 7.65
N TYR A 233 -0.50 3.06 6.89
CA TYR A 233 -1.85 2.77 7.37
C TYR A 233 -1.94 1.40 8.04
N MET A 234 -1.46 0.34 7.37
CA MET A 234 -1.52 -1.02 7.92
C MET A 234 -0.69 -1.16 9.21
N ASN A 235 0.35 -0.33 9.40
CA ASN A 235 1.17 -0.32 10.61
C ASN A 235 0.70 0.66 11.69
N HIS A 236 -0.33 1.47 11.43
CA HIS A 236 -0.91 2.34 12.45
C HIS A 236 -1.43 1.51 13.63
N VAL A 237 -1.14 1.93 14.86
CA VAL A 237 -1.40 1.13 16.09
C VAL A 237 -2.85 0.62 16.18
N GLU A 238 -3.83 1.49 15.96
CA GLU A 238 -5.25 1.11 15.96
C GLU A 238 -5.65 0.17 14.83
N VAL A 239 -5.08 0.36 13.63
CA VAL A 239 -5.37 -0.46 12.44
C VAL A 239 -4.78 -1.85 12.64
N LYS A 240 -3.51 -1.92 13.03
CA LYS A 240 -2.79 -3.15 13.36
C LYS A 240 -3.51 -3.99 14.41
N LYS A 241 -3.93 -3.35 15.51
CA LYS A 241 -4.68 -4.02 16.59
C LYS A 241 -5.99 -4.65 16.07
N ARG A 242 -6.75 -3.92 15.26
CA ARG A 242 -8.03 -4.39 14.70
C ARG A 242 -7.84 -5.44 13.60
N LEU A 243 -6.79 -5.33 12.79
CA LEU A 243 -6.41 -6.35 11.82
C LEU A 243 -6.24 -7.70 12.52
N TRP A 244 -5.37 -7.74 13.54
CA TRP A 244 -5.06 -8.98 14.26
C TRP A 244 -6.22 -9.47 15.11
N LEU A 245 -7.06 -8.57 15.65
CA LEU A 245 -8.33 -8.97 16.26
C LEU A 245 -9.20 -9.75 15.26
N THR A 246 -9.39 -9.20 14.04
CA THR A 246 -10.17 -9.85 12.98
C THR A 246 -9.57 -11.20 12.57
N ILE A 247 -8.25 -11.26 12.34
CA ILE A 247 -7.55 -12.49 11.97
C ILE A 247 -7.75 -13.56 13.05
N ASN A 248 -7.60 -13.19 14.32
CA ASN A 248 -7.76 -14.12 15.44
C ASN A 248 -9.21 -14.57 15.65
N ASP A 249 -10.19 -13.72 15.36
CA ASP A 249 -11.59 -14.11 15.41
C ASP A 249 -11.95 -15.07 14.27
N VAL A 250 -11.38 -14.88 13.06
CA VAL A 250 -11.50 -15.85 11.95
C VAL A 250 -10.83 -17.17 12.31
N ARG A 251 -9.61 -17.11 12.85
CA ARG A 251 -8.85 -18.26 13.35
C ARG A 251 -9.68 -19.10 14.34
N ALA A 252 -10.38 -18.44 15.27
CA ALA A 252 -11.29 -19.11 16.20
C ALA A 252 -12.48 -19.78 15.50
N GLN A 253 -13.03 -19.17 14.43
CA GLN A 253 -14.07 -19.83 13.63
C GLN A 253 -13.51 -21.04 12.87
N MET A 254 -12.31 -20.95 12.28
CA MET A 254 -11.67 -22.08 11.59
C MET A 254 -11.46 -23.26 12.53
N LYS A 255 -10.96 -23.01 13.74
CA LYS A 255 -10.84 -24.02 14.80
C LYS A 255 -12.18 -24.67 15.14
N TYR A 256 -13.22 -23.86 15.33
CA TYR A 256 -14.55 -24.39 15.64
C TYR A 256 -15.11 -25.27 14.50
N ILE A 257 -14.92 -24.85 13.23
CA ILE A 257 -15.33 -25.61 12.06
C ILE A 257 -14.55 -26.93 11.98
N ASP A 258 -13.25 -26.94 12.32
CA ASP A 258 -12.45 -28.15 12.41
C ASP A 258 -12.97 -29.12 13.48
N GLU A 259 -13.35 -28.63 14.65
CA GLU A 259 -13.78 -29.45 15.78
C GLU A 259 -15.23 -29.95 15.69
N LYS A 260 -16.12 -29.16 15.07
CA LYS A 260 -17.58 -29.39 15.11
C LYS A 260 -18.20 -29.64 13.73
N GLY A 261 -17.47 -29.38 12.66
CA GLY A 261 -17.94 -29.58 11.31
C GLY A 261 -17.74 -31.01 10.79
N PRO A 262 -18.14 -31.25 9.54
CA PRO A 262 -17.89 -32.52 8.86
C PRO A 262 -16.39 -32.86 8.81
N SER A 263 -16.09 -34.16 8.89
CA SER A 263 -14.73 -34.67 8.75
C SER A 263 -14.12 -34.30 7.39
N LYS A 264 -12.81 -34.05 7.40
CA LYS A 264 -12.02 -33.71 6.21
C LYS A 264 -10.57 -34.13 6.42
N THR A 265 -9.81 -34.20 5.33
CA THR A 265 -8.35 -34.22 5.39
C THR A 265 -7.82 -32.80 5.55
N GLY A 266 -6.74 -32.63 6.31
CA GLY A 266 -6.17 -31.32 6.62
C GLY A 266 -6.94 -30.54 7.71
N SER A 267 -6.40 -29.39 8.09
CA SER A 267 -6.97 -28.49 9.10
C SER A 267 -7.15 -27.09 8.52
N LEU A 268 -8.37 -26.54 8.62
CA LEU A 268 -8.63 -25.15 8.23
C LEU A 268 -7.80 -24.19 9.08
N LEU A 269 -7.65 -24.50 10.37
CA LEU A 269 -6.85 -23.68 11.29
C LEU A 269 -5.38 -23.63 10.86
N SER A 270 -4.73 -24.78 10.65
CA SER A 270 -3.32 -24.81 10.25
C SER A 270 -3.09 -24.15 8.90
N LEU A 271 -3.98 -24.36 7.94
CA LEU A 271 -3.91 -23.70 6.62
C LEU A 271 -4.13 -22.19 6.73
N TRP A 272 -5.01 -21.73 7.62
CA TRP A 272 -5.27 -20.29 7.83
C TRP A 272 -4.04 -19.59 8.41
N ASP A 273 -3.42 -20.19 9.42
CA ASP A 273 -2.21 -19.65 10.06
C ASP A 273 -1.06 -19.56 9.03
N GLU A 274 -0.82 -20.62 8.24
CA GLU A 274 0.18 -20.61 7.16
C GLU A 274 -0.16 -19.59 6.05
N TYR A 275 -1.43 -19.52 5.64
CA TYR A 275 -1.89 -18.63 4.60
C TYR A 275 -1.65 -17.16 4.97
N ILE A 276 -2.04 -16.73 6.16
CA ILE A 276 -1.91 -15.31 6.58
C ILE A 276 -0.45 -14.88 6.58
N GLU A 277 0.45 -15.72 7.13
CA GLU A 277 1.88 -15.43 7.16
C GLU A 277 2.44 -15.25 5.74
N LYS A 278 2.24 -16.25 4.89
CA LYS A 278 2.78 -16.24 3.53
C LYS A 278 2.13 -15.18 2.65
N PHE A 279 0.84 -14.93 2.80
CA PHE A 279 0.12 -13.90 2.05
C PHE A 279 0.64 -12.50 2.41
N PHE A 280 0.91 -12.23 3.69
CA PHE A 280 1.51 -10.96 4.10
C PHE A 280 2.94 -10.79 3.58
N ASP A 281 3.74 -11.86 3.54
CA ASP A 281 5.06 -11.83 2.88
C ASP A 281 4.97 -11.46 1.40
N ARG A 282 3.95 -11.98 0.70
CA ARG A 282 3.72 -11.65 -0.71
C ARG A 282 3.27 -10.23 -0.92
N ILE A 283 2.40 -9.69 -0.07
CA ILE A 283 2.04 -8.27 -0.13
C ILE A 283 3.29 -7.39 0.09
N ASP A 284 4.16 -7.76 1.04
CA ASP A 284 5.41 -7.04 1.30
C ASP A 284 6.34 -7.00 0.09
N GLU A 285 6.56 -8.16 -0.52
CA GLU A 285 7.34 -8.30 -1.74
C GLU A 285 6.73 -7.49 -2.89
N HIS A 286 5.41 -7.62 -3.11
CA HIS A 286 4.71 -6.91 -4.17
C HIS A 286 4.82 -5.38 -4.01
N MET A 287 4.54 -4.85 -2.81
CA MET A 287 4.68 -3.42 -2.52
C MET A 287 6.11 -2.92 -2.82
N LYS A 288 7.13 -3.68 -2.39
CA LYS A 288 8.54 -3.34 -2.63
C LYS A 288 8.91 -3.36 -4.12
N ILE A 289 8.45 -4.37 -4.87
CA ILE A 289 8.69 -4.47 -6.32
C ILE A 289 8.04 -3.31 -7.06
N VAL A 290 6.77 -3.01 -6.77
CA VAL A 290 6.05 -1.90 -7.40
C VAL A 290 6.75 -0.58 -7.10
N MET A 291 7.17 -0.38 -5.85
CA MET A 291 7.85 0.84 -5.41
C MET A 291 9.24 1.00 -6.06
N SER A 292 10.07 -0.05 -6.01
CA SER A 292 11.44 -0.01 -6.54
C SER A 292 11.47 0.22 -8.04
N THR A 293 10.60 -0.47 -8.79
CA THR A 293 10.48 -0.31 -10.25
C THR A 293 10.18 1.14 -10.61
N ARG A 294 9.23 1.76 -9.90
CA ARG A 294 8.85 3.16 -10.11
C ARG A 294 9.98 4.13 -9.78
N LEU A 295 10.69 3.89 -8.69
CA LEU A 295 11.80 4.73 -8.26
C LEU A 295 12.99 4.66 -9.23
N VAL A 296 13.32 3.48 -9.74
CA VAL A 296 14.37 3.31 -10.78
C VAL A 296 14.05 4.14 -12.02
N HIS A 297 12.80 4.12 -12.49
CA HIS A 297 12.41 4.94 -13.65
C HIS A 297 12.45 6.43 -13.36
N ALA A 298 11.91 6.87 -12.21
CA ALA A 298 11.97 8.28 -11.82
C ALA A 298 13.42 8.77 -11.72
N ARG A 299 14.29 8.00 -11.05
CA ARG A 299 15.72 8.27 -10.94
C ARG A 299 16.39 8.43 -12.28
N THR A 300 16.20 7.45 -13.17
CA THR A 300 16.78 7.48 -14.53
C THR A 300 16.41 8.75 -15.27
N VAL A 301 15.14 9.15 -15.22
CA VAL A 301 14.63 10.34 -15.91
C VAL A 301 15.16 11.63 -15.29
N PHE A 302 15.13 11.77 -13.97
CA PHE A 302 15.56 12.99 -13.28
C PHE A 302 17.09 13.19 -13.31
N GLU A 303 17.87 12.11 -13.22
CA GLU A 303 19.33 12.19 -13.38
C GLU A 303 19.72 12.55 -14.82
N ALA A 304 18.96 12.08 -15.83
CA ALA A 304 19.16 12.52 -17.21
C ALA A 304 18.84 14.02 -17.38
N ALA A 305 17.74 14.50 -16.76
CA ALA A 305 17.41 15.92 -16.76
C ALA A 305 18.49 16.78 -16.08
N GLN A 306 19.04 16.31 -14.96
CA GLN A 306 20.17 16.96 -14.28
C GLN A 306 21.40 17.06 -15.19
N ARG A 307 21.81 15.94 -15.80
CA ARG A 307 22.97 15.92 -16.73
C ARG A 307 22.78 16.89 -17.90
N ASN A 308 21.61 16.86 -18.53
CA ASN A 308 21.29 17.77 -19.63
C ASN A 308 21.37 19.25 -19.21
N PHE A 309 20.87 19.58 -18.02
CA PHE A 309 20.97 20.94 -17.48
C PHE A 309 22.43 21.35 -17.23
N GLU A 310 23.24 20.47 -16.63
CA GLU A 310 24.65 20.73 -16.36
C GLU A 310 25.46 20.91 -17.65
N ASP A 311 25.18 20.12 -18.69
CA ASP A 311 25.81 20.24 -20.00
C ASP A 311 25.43 21.53 -20.71
N ASP A 312 24.14 21.91 -20.68
CA ASP A 312 23.68 23.20 -21.21
C ASP A 312 24.31 24.37 -20.46
N ARG A 313 24.45 24.25 -19.13
CA ARG A 313 25.14 25.24 -18.30
C ARG A 313 26.60 25.38 -18.72
N LYS A 314 27.35 24.26 -18.84
CA LYS A 314 28.75 24.26 -19.29
C LYS A 314 28.92 24.90 -20.67
N LYS A 315 28.09 24.51 -21.65
CA LYS A 315 28.10 25.09 -23.01
C LYS A 315 27.90 26.61 -22.97
N LYS A 316 26.94 27.07 -22.16
CA LYS A 316 26.64 28.48 -21.96
C LYS A 316 27.79 29.25 -21.30
N THR A 317 28.50 28.64 -20.35
CA THR A 317 29.70 29.24 -19.73
C THR A 317 30.84 29.40 -20.74
N THR A 318 31.09 28.40 -21.60
CA THR A 318 32.15 28.46 -22.61
C THR A 318 31.93 29.60 -23.62
N VAL A 319 30.68 29.85 -24.03
CA VAL A 319 30.32 30.96 -24.96
C VAL A 319 30.53 32.34 -24.32
N CYS A 320 30.45 32.47 -22.99
CA CYS A 320 30.70 33.75 -22.31
C CYS A 320 32.18 34.14 -22.30
N ASN A 321 33.09 33.15 -22.27
CA ASN A 321 34.53 33.41 -22.30
C ASN A 321 35.04 33.95 -23.66
N THR A 322 34.22 33.89 -24.72
CA THR A 322 34.57 34.39 -26.05
C THR A 322 34.14 35.85 -26.31
N GLY A 323 33.80 36.62 -25.27
CA GLY A 323 33.74 38.10 -25.33
C GLY A 323 32.35 38.75 -25.51
N GLN A 324 31.25 37.99 -25.48
CA GLN A 324 29.89 38.56 -25.46
C GLN A 324 29.40 38.78 -24.02
N LYS A 325 29.19 40.05 -23.61
CA LYS A 325 28.56 40.40 -22.32
C LYS A 325 27.10 39.94 -22.30
N ARG A 326 26.64 39.32 -21.20
CA ARG A 326 25.22 38.99 -21.01
C ARG A 326 24.44 40.12 -20.32
N PRO A 327 23.17 40.33 -20.71
CA PRO A 327 22.14 40.86 -19.85
C PRO A 327 21.76 39.80 -18.79
N ILE A 328 21.96 40.13 -17.51
CA ILE A 328 21.36 39.49 -16.31
C ILE A 328 21.65 37.97 -16.18
N ASP A 329 22.86 37.62 -15.72
CA ASP A 329 23.31 36.23 -15.61
C ASP A 329 23.61 35.74 -14.18
N ASN A 330 23.31 36.56 -13.17
CA ASN A 330 23.65 36.24 -11.78
C ASN A 330 22.67 35.28 -11.08
N ALA A 331 21.67 34.70 -11.77
CA ALA A 331 20.54 34.04 -11.10
C ALA A 331 20.44 32.51 -11.30
N HIS A 332 21.26 31.84 -12.13
CA HIS A 332 20.96 30.45 -12.54
C HIS A 332 22.13 29.46 -12.47
N ASN A 333 23.01 29.59 -11.48
CA ASN A 333 24.03 28.56 -11.24
C ASN A 333 23.48 27.32 -10.53
N ASP A 334 22.35 27.45 -9.83
CA ASP A 334 21.73 26.37 -9.08
C ASP A 334 20.94 25.42 -9.98
N LEU A 335 20.86 24.17 -9.57
CA LEU A 335 20.00 23.17 -10.21
C LEU A 335 18.54 23.65 -10.16
N PRO A 336 17.74 23.50 -11.23
CA PRO A 336 16.33 23.88 -11.21
C PRO A 336 15.61 23.19 -10.05
N GLN A 337 14.78 23.95 -9.33
CA GLN A 337 14.14 23.47 -8.09
C GLN A 337 13.35 22.17 -8.30
N TYR A 338 12.72 21.99 -9.45
CA TYR A 338 11.96 20.77 -9.76
C TYR A 338 12.85 19.52 -9.87
N ILE A 339 14.07 19.65 -10.41
CA ILE A 339 15.02 18.54 -10.50
C ILE A 339 15.53 18.20 -9.09
N ALA A 340 15.95 19.23 -8.33
CA ALA A 340 16.43 19.05 -6.97
C ALA A 340 15.36 18.40 -6.07
N PHE A 341 14.12 18.91 -6.11
CA PHE A 341 12.99 18.36 -5.35
C PHE A 341 12.62 16.94 -5.78
N GLY A 342 12.62 16.67 -7.09
CA GLY A 342 12.35 15.33 -7.63
C GLY A 342 13.37 14.30 -7.14
N LEU A 343 14.67 14.61 -7.22
CA LEU A 343 15.75 13.73 -6.76
C LEU A 343 15.73 13.50 -5.24
N GLU A 344 15.48 14.55 -4.45
CA GLU A 344 15.32 14.42 -3.00
C GLU A 344 14.08 13.56 -2.64
N GLY A 345 12.99 13.73 -3.40
CA GLY A 345 11.81 12.91 -3.25
C GLY A 345 12.05 11.43 -3.52
N ILE A 346 12.74 11.12 -4.61
CA ILE A 346 13.15 9.75 -4.95
C ILE A 346 13.94 9.14 -3.80
N LYS A 347 14.95 9.85 -3.27
CA LYS A 347 15.77 9.40 -2.15
C LYS A 347 14.95 9.09 -0.89
N ARG A 348 14.00 9.96 -0.53
CA ARG A 348 13.11 9.75 0.62
C ARG A 348 12.23 8.52 0.44
N TYR A 349 11.69 8.36 -0.77
CA TYR A 349 10.84 7.24 -1.09
C TYR A 349 11.59 5.90 -1.18
N GLU A 350 12.85 5.90 -1.62
CA GLU A 350 13.73 4.73 -1.53
C GLU A 350 13.92 4.30 -0.07
N ALA A 351 14.20 5.25 0.83
CA ALA A 351 14.32 4.96 2.26
C ALA A 351 13.01 4.45 2.88
N ALA A 352 11.86 4.97 2.44
CA ALA A 352 10.54 4.48 2.86
C ALA A 352 10.27 3.06 2.34
N ALA A 353 10.61 2.78 1.07
CA ALA A 353 10.40 1.49 0.42
C ALA A 353 11.07 0.33 1.17
N LEU A 354 12.28 0.57 1.71
CA LEU A 354 13.01 -0.42 2.51
C LEU A 354 12.29 -0.81 3.80
N LYS A 355 11.45 0.08 4.34
CA LYS A 355 10.71 -0.12 5.59
C LYS A 355 9.30 -0.66 5.39
N MET A 356 8.83 -0.75 4.14
CA MET A 356 7.48 -1.22 3.85
C MET A 356 7.33 -2.68 4.30
N LYS A 357 6.29 -2.93 5.09
CA LYS A 357 5.94 -4.25 5.60
C LYS A 357 4.49 -4.29 6.06
N MET A 358 3.91 -5.47 6.05
CA MET A 358 2.65 -5.80 6.67
C MET A 358 2.91 -6.09 8.14
N PRO A 359 2.01 -5.63 9.03
CA PRO A 359 2.19 -5.85 10.46
C PRO A 359 2.14 -7.34 10.80
N ARG A 360 3.04 -7.79 11.66
CA ARG A 360 3.04 -9.15 12.21
C ARG A 360 2.42 -9.16 13.60
N GLU A 361 1.94 -10.32 14.06
CA GLU A 361 1.30 -10.43 15.38
C GLU A 361 2.27 -10.00 16.49
N LYS A 362 3.55 -10.37 16.36
CA LYS A 362 4.64 -9.94 17.25
C LYS A 362 4.85 -8.42 17.30
N ASP A 363 4.35 -7.68 16.30
CA ASP A 363 4.45 -6.22 16.25
C ASP A 363 3.34 -5.52 17.06
N LEU A 364 2.41 -6.26 17.69
CA LEU A 364 1.31 -5.68 18.48
C LEU A 364 1.79 -4.99 19.77
N SER A 365 2.90 -5.44 20.35
CA SER A 365 3.51 -4.81 21.53
C SER A 365 4.49 -3.70 21.18
N LEU A 366 4.82 -3.52 19.89
CA LEU A 366 5.75 -2.51 19.42
C LEU A 366 4.95 -1.33 18.89
N ASP A 367 4.93 -0.24 19.66
CA ASP A 367 4.40 1.03 19.19
C ASP A 367 5.39 1.64 18.18
N THR A 368 5.21 1.25 16.91
CA THR A 368 5.98 1.81 15.79
C THR A 368 5.48 3.20 15.38
N SER A 369 4.44 3.75 16.03
CA SER A 369 3.95 5.11 15.79
C SER A 369 4.74 6.18 16.53
N VAL A 370 5.60 5.77 17.48
CA VAL A 370 6.72 6.60 17.90
C VAL A 370 7.66 6.67 16.69
N ALA A 371 7.64 7.80 16.00
CA ALA A 371 8.60 8.14 14.96
C ALA A 371 9.98 7.71 15.48
N ILE A 372 10.53 6.64 14.90
CA ILE A 372 11.94 6.31 15.10
C ILE A 372 12.64 7.56 14.60
N ASP A 373 13.21 8.33 15.53
CA ASP A 373 14.04 9.48 15.23
C ASP A 373 15.09 8.99 14.24
N LEU A 374 14.85 9.31 12.97
CA LEU A 374 15.62 8.78 11.86
C LEU A 374 17.07 9.22 12.00
N ALA A 375 17.31 10.37 12.65
CA ALA A 375 18.64 10.86 12.97
C ALA A 375 19.32 10.01 14.06
N ALA A 376 18.58 9.52 15.06
CA ALA A 376 19.12 8.62 16.09
C ALA A 376 19.40 7.20 15.55
N ALA A 377 18.54 6.67 14.68
CA ALA A 377 18.73 5.37 14.05
C ALA A 377 19.88 5.36 13.03
N ILE A 378 20.08 6.45 12.27
CA ILE A 378 21.24 6.62 11.38
C ILE A 378 22.53 6.71 12.21
N LYS A 379 22.53 7.47 13.32
CA LYS A 379 23.68 7.52 14.25
C LYS A 379 24.02 6.16 14.86
N ALA A 380 23.02 5.33 15.15
CA ALA A 380 23.23 4.00 15.74
C ALA A 380 23.81 2.99 14.73
N ILE A 381 23.55 3.17 13.43
CA ILE A 381 24.12 2.35 12.35
C ILE A 381 25.59 2.72 12.11
N ASP A 382 25.96 4.00 12.24
CA ASP A 382 27.37 4.45 12.16
C ASP A 382 28.24 3.96 13.34
N LEU A 383 27.64 3.49 14.42
CA LEU A 383 28.34 3.04 15.63
C LEU A 383 28.68 1.54 15.65
N VAL A 384 28.20 0.74 14.68
CA VAL A 384 28.32 -0.75 14.74
C VAL A 384 29.09 -1.34 13.53
N GLY A 385 29.59 -0.55 12.59
CA GLY A 385 30.25 -1.07 11.39
C GLY A 385 31.52 -0.33 11.01
N SER A 386 32.63 -0.62 11.68
CA SER A 386 33.96 -0.13 11.31
C SER A 386 34.53 -0.90 10.11
N THR A 387 34.37 -0.34 8.92
CA THR A 387 35.36 -0.37 7.82
C THR A 387 35.15 0.87 6.94
N PRO A 388 36.21 1.65 6.62
CA PRO A 388 36.03 2.90 5.91
C PRO A 388 35.72 2.64 4.42
N ALA A 389 34.54 3.08 3.99
CA ALA A 389 34.24 3.25 2.57
C ALA A 389 35.13 4.37 1.99
N PRO A 390 35.51 4.30 0.70
CA PRO A 390 36.32 5.33 0.08
C PRO A 390 35.62 6.69 0.15
N GLU A 391 36.36 7.68 0.62
CA GLU A 391 35.94 9.07 0.82
C GLU A 391 35.59 9.70 -0.55
N ILE A 392 34.32 9.66 -0.95
CA ILE A 392 33.82 10.50 -2.04
C ILE A 392 33.53 11.88 -1.45
N LYS A 393 34.50 12.80 -1.57
CA LYS A 393 34.33 14.19 -1.20
C LYS A 393 33.32 14.86 -2.12
N PHE A 394 32.13 15.13 -1.59
CA PHE A 394 31.16 16.06 -2.18
C PHE A 394 31.39 17.45 -1.60
N ASP A 395 32.49 18.09 -2.01
CA ASP A 395 32.71 19.51 -1.77
C ASP A 395 31.80 20.30 -2.74
N GLY A 396 30.64 20.77 -2.27
CA GLY A 396 29.87 21.77 -3.04
C GLY A 396 28.34 21.80 -2.96
N LEU A 397 27.67 20.97 -2.14
CA LEU A 397 26.22 21.16 -1.94
C LEU A 397 25.98 22.15 -0.81
N GLY A 398 25.99 23.45 -1.18
CA GLY A 398 25.45 24.51 -0.34
C GLY A 398 24.03 24.17 0.12
N ARG A 399 23.65 24.68 1.31
CA ARG A 399 22.29 24.59 1.87
C ARG A 399 21.26 24.68 0.75
N ALA A 400 20.44 23.62 0.59
CA ALA A 400 19.30 23.66 -0.31
C ALA A 400 18.45 24.90 0.06
N PRO A 401 18.20 25.83 -0.87
CA PRO A 401 17.30 26.96 -0.60
C PRO A 401 15.94 26.41 -0.18
N ASN A 402 15.24 27.08 0.73
CA ASN A 402 13.87 26.74 1.18
C ASN A 402 13.02 26.26 0.00
N VAL A 403 12.96 24.95 -0.20
CA VAL A 403 12.24 24.33 -1.30
C VAL A 403 10.79 24.39 -0.87
N GLY A 404 10.07 25.43 -1.29
CA GLY A 404 8.73 25.74 -0.80
C GLY A 404 7.82 24.52 -0.81
N ASP A 405 6.93 24.41 0.17
CA ASP A 405 6.11 23.24 0.42
C ASP A 405 5.33 22.79 -0.83
N PHE A 406 5.77 21.68 -1.42
CA PHE A 406 5.03 21.01 -2.48
C PHE A 406 3.95 20.14 -1.84
N VAL A 407 2.70 20.47 -2.14
CA VAL A 407 1.52 19.78 -1.65
C VAL A 407 0.93 18.86 -2.72
N ALA A 408 0.32 17.76 -2.29
CA ALA A 408 -0.38 16.84 -3.15
C ALA A 408 -1.58 17.53 -3.80
N ALA A 409 -1.64 17.52 -5.13
CA ALA A 409 -2.87 17.87 -5.82
C ALA A 409 -3.96 16.84 -5.44
N PRO A 410 -5.24 17.23 -5.39
CA PRO A 410 -6.33 16.28 -5.26
C PRO A 410 -6.24 15.29 -6.43
N MET A 411 -5.82 14.05 -6.16
CA MET A 411 -5.72 13.05 -7.22
C MET A 411 -7.12 12.73 -7.73
N GLY A 412 -7.50 13.31 -8.86
CA GLY A 412 -8.58 12.81 -9.69
C GLY A 412 -8.17 11.48 -10.29
N LEU A 413 -8.17 10.41 -9.49
CA LEU A 413 -8.04 9.05 -9.99
C LEU A 413 -9.19 8.83 -10.97
N LYS A 414 -8.93 8.98 -12.28
CA LYS A 414 -9.75 8.33 -13.29
C LYS A 414 -9.63 6.84 -13.00
N THR A 415 -10.64 6.29 -12.35
CA THR A 415 -10.76 4.85 -12.15
C THR A 415 -10.85 4.25 -13.55
N GLY A 416 -9.74 3.71 -14.05
CA GLY A 416 -9.71 2.96 -15.30
C GLY A 416 -10.59 1.72 -15.13
N ALA A 417 -11.86 1.85 -15.49
CA ALA A 417 -12.62 0.73 -16.01
C ALA A 417 -12.07 0.44 -17.42
N ASP A 418 -11.82 -0.84 -17.69
CA ASP A 418 -11.52 -1.41 -19.00
C ASP A 418 -10.16 -1.09 -19.63
N VAL A 419 -9.11 -1.78 -19.17
CA VAL A 419 -8.10 -2.38 -20.07
C VAL A 419 -7.58 -3.68 -19.42
N ALA A 420 -8.24 -4.81 -19.69
CA ALA A 420 -7.61 -6.12 -19.61
C ALA A 420 -6.63 -6.24 -20.80
N GLY A 421 -5.46 -5.61 -20.66
CA GLY A 421 -4.44 -5.53 -21.70
C GLY A 421 -3.14 -6.09 -21.17
N ASN A 422 -2.79 -7.24 -21.72
CA ASN A 422 -1.58 -8.02 -21.49
C ASN A 422 -0.31 -7.16 -21.38
N ALA A 423 0.26 -7.06 -20.17
CA ALA A 423 1.60 -6.53 -19.94
C ALA A 423 2.37 -7.49 -19.03
N GLY A 424 2.55 -8.73 -19.51
CA GLY A 424 3.54 -9.67 -18.99
C GLY A 424 4.94 -9.18 -19.33
N GLY A 425 5.43 -8.20 -18.57
CA GLY A 425 6.82 -7.77 -18.58
C GLY A 425 7.59 -8.59 -17.57
N ASN A 426 8.43 -9.50 -18.07
CA ASN A 426 9.24 -10.49 -17.35
C ASN A 426 9.90 -9.95 -16.05
N ILE A 427 9.23 -10.14 -14.90
CA ILE A 427 9.67 -9.70 -13.56
C ILE A 427 10.94 -10.45 -13.11
N ALA A 428 11.22 -11.64 -13.68
CA ALA A 428 12.41 -12.44 -13.36
C ALA A 428 13.74 -11.74 -13.70
N GLY A 429 13.76 -10.82 -14.67
CA GLY A 429 14.98 -10.08 -15.05
C GLY A 429 15.42 -9.03 -14.02
N LEU A 430 14.48 -8.43 -13.29
CA LEU A 430 14.77 -7.31 -12.39
C LEU A 430 15.31 -7.78 -11.02
N ALA A 431 14.85 -8.94 -10.54
CA ALA A 431 15.40 -9.59 -9.35
C ALA A 431 16.87 -10.04 -9.57
N ALA A 432 17.22 -10.47 -10.79
CA ALA A 432 18.59 -10.81 -11.15
C ALA A 432 19.51 -9.58 -11.29
N ALA A 433 18.97 -8.42 -11.69
CA ALA A 433 19.73 -7.17 -11.75
C ALA A 433 20.06 -6.59 -10.37
N LEU A 434 19.15 -6.74 -9.39
CA LEU A 434 19.39 -6.34 -8.00
C LEU A 434 20.37 -7.27 -7.26
N ALA A 435 20.51 -8.53 -7.70
CA ALA A 435 21.48 -9.48 -7.14
C ALA A 435 22.90 -9.35 -7.73
N LYS A 436 23.08 -8.69 -8.89
CA LYS A 436 24.36 -8.58 -9.60
C LYS A 436 25.04 -7.21 -9.52
N GLY A 437 24.56 -6.30 -8.66
CA GLY A 437 25.14 -4.97 -8.44
C GLY A 437 26.46 -4.94 -7.65
N GLY A 438 27.34 -5.93 -7.84
CA GLY A 438 28.66 -5.99 -7.22
C GLY A 438 29.73 -6.35 -8.26
N ALA A 439 30.65 -5.42 -8.49
CA ALA A 439 31.84 -5.49 -9.35
C ALA A 439 31.60 -5.35 -10.87
N LEU A 440 31.70 -4.11 -11.35
CA LEU A 440 32.19 -3.82 -12.70
C LEU A 440 33.72 -3.70 -12.63
N ALA A 441 34.40 -4.63 -13.30
CA ALA A 441 35.84 -4.58 -13.54
C ALA A 441 36.19 -3.45 -14.53
N ALA A 442 37.26 -2.71 -14.24
CA ALA A 442 37.83 -1.70 -15.13
C ALA A 442 38.50 -2.36 -16.35
N PRO A 443 38.45 -1.76 -17.56
CA PRO A 443 39.15 -2.29 -18.71
C PRO A 443 40.65 -1.93 -18.65
N ALA A 444 41.47 -2.86 -19.11
CA ALA A 444 42.87 -2.65 -19.48
C ALA A 444 42.99 -1.96 -20.84
#